data_AF-A0A2V6WC17-F1
#
_entry.id   AF-A0A2V6WC17-F1
#
_cell.length_a   1.000
_cell.length_b   1.000
_cell.length_c   1.000
_cell.angle_alpha   90.00
_cell.angle_beta   90.00
_cell.angle_gamma   90.00
#
_symmetry.space_group_name_H-M   'P 1'
#
loop_
_entity.id
_entity.type
_entity.pdbx_description
1 polymer ?
#
loop_
_entity_poly.entity_id
_entity_poly.type
_entity_poly.pdbx_seq_one_letter_code
_entity_poly.pdbx_strand_id
1 'polypeptide(L)' 'MRKSALVGWTLLAPSLLLLGGLVAYPILYNFWLSLFAKHAFLPAQTFVGLGNYRYFATDEEFWRS' A
#
# COMPACT_ATOMS: atom_id res chain seq x y z
N MET A 1 -23.93 31.76 1.81
CA MET A 1 -23.76 30.52 1.01
C MET A 1 -22.48 29.72 1.34
N ARG A 2 -21.29 30.32 1.54
CA ARG A 2 -20.03 29.57 1.82
C ARG A 2 -19.97 28.78 3.14
N LYS A 3 -20.71 29.20 4.19
CA LYS A 3 -20.68 28.53 5.51
C LYS A 3 -21.30 27.12 5.50
N SER A 4 -22.27 26.85 4.62
CA SER A 4 -22.92 25.53 4.54
C SER A 4 -22.02 24.45 3.96
N ALA A 5 -21.12 24.82 3.03
CA ALA A 5 -20.19 23.86 2.42
C ALA A 5 -19.18 23.33 3.45
N LEU A 6 -18.64 24.20 4.31
CA LEU A 6 -17.73 23.80 5.39
C LEU A 6 -18.37 22.79 6.34
N VAL A 7 -19.63 23.02 6.75
CA VAL A 7 -20.37 22.09 7.61
C VAL A 7 -20.60 20.74 6.92
N GLY A 8 -20.95 20.75 5.63
CA GLY A 8 -21.08 19.53 4.84
C GLY A 8 -19.79 18.72 4.75
N TRP A 9 -18.65 19.37 4.49
CA TRP A 9 -17.34 18.69 4.47
C TRP A 9 -16.95 18.12 5.84
N THR A 10 -17.23 18.82 6.95
CA THR A 10 -16.94 18.31 8.30
C THR A 10 -17.77 17.06 8.64
N LEU A 11 -19.03 17.01 8.19
CA LEU A 11 -19.89 15.84 8.37
C LEU A 11 -19.44 14.63 7.53
N LEU A 12 -18.90 14.89 6.33
CA LEU A 12 -18.40 13.85 5.42
C LEU A 12 -16.98 13.39 5.76
N ALA A 13 -16.17 14.26 6.37
CA ALA A 13 -14.77 14.00 6.72
C ALA A 13 -14.54 12.66 7.46
N PRO A 14 -15.28 12.29 8.52
CA PRO A 14 -15.02 11.03 9.22
C PRO A 14 -15.23 9.80 8.33
N SER A 15 -16.29 9.79 7.51
CA SER A 15 -16.55 8.69 6.56
C SER A 15 -15.47 8.62 5.48
N LEU A 16 -15.05 9.77 4.93
CA LEU A 16 -13.99 9.84 3.93
C LEU A 16 -12.64 9.42 4.48
N LEU A 17 -12.32 9.80 5.73
CA LEU A 17 -11.10 9.37 6.40
C LEU A 17 -11.09 7.87 6.66
N LEU A 18 -12.23 7.30 7.09
CA LEU A 18 -12.35 5.86 7.29
C LEU A 18 -12.21 5.09 5.98
N LEU A 19 -12.94 5.47 4.93
CA LEU A 19 -12.88 4.83 3.62
C LEU A 19 -11.49 5.01 2.98
N GLY A 20 -10.97 6.23 3.02
CA GLY A 20 -9.64 6.55 2.52
C GLY A 20 -8.55 5.79 3.28
N GLY A 21 -8.65 5.70 4.59
CA GLY A 21 -7.74 4.91 5.42
C GLY A 21 -7.82 3.41 5.11
N LEU A 22 -9.02 2.87 4.94
CA LEU A 22 -9.23 1.45 4.63
C LEU A 22 -8.65 1.05 3.27
N VAL A 23 -8.65 1.97 2.30
CA VAL A 23 -8.03 1.74 0.98
C VAL A 23 -6.53 2.04 1.01
N ALA A 24 -6.12 3.18 1.57
CA ALA A 24 -4.74 3.62 1.54
C ALA A 24 -3.83 2.76 2.42
N TYR A 25 -4.31 2.31 3.59
CA TYR A 25 -3.52 1.50 4.52
C TYR A 25 -2.97 0.21 3.89
N PRO A 26 -3.79 -0.70 3.31
CA PRO A 26 -3.26 -1.93 2.71
C PRO A 26 -2.34 -1.65 1.51
N ILE A 27 -2.57 -0.57 0.76
CA ILE A 27 -1.70 -0.19 -0.36
C ILE A 27 -0.33 0.24 0.16
N LEU A 28 -0.29 1.15 1.14
CA LEU A 28 0.95 1.62 1.74
C LEU A 28 1.69 0.49 2.45
N TYR A 29 0.95 -0.40 3.12
CA TYR A 29 1.53 -1.56 3.77
C TYR A 29 2.12 -2.55 2.75
N ASN A 30 1.45 -2.82 1.63
CA ASN A 30 1.99 -3.64 0.56
C ASN A 30 3.21 -3.01 -0.11
N PHE A 31 3.19 -1.69 -0.32
CA PHE A 31 4.36 -0.96 -0.82
C PHE A 31 5.54 -1.05 0.15
N TRP A 32 5.28 -0.93 1.45
CA TRP A 32 6.32 -1.16 2.46
C TRP A 32 6.84 -2.59 2.37
N LEU A 33 5.96 -3.60 2.37
CA LEU A 33 6.32 -5.01 2.30
C LEU A 33 7.10 -5.37 1.02
N SER A 34 6.84 -4.74 -0.12
CA SER A 34 7.57 -5.03 -1.35
C SER A 34 9.06 -4.69 -1.26
N LEU A 35 9.45 -3.85 -0.30
CA LEU A 35 10.85 -3.50 -0.03
C LEU A 35 11.56 -4.50 0.91
N PHE A 36 10.83 -5.47 1.45
CA PHE A 36 11.36 -6.50 2.34
C PHE A 36 11.29 -7.87 1.68
N ALA A 37 12.32 -8.69 1.89
CA ALA A 37 12.26 -10.11 1.64
C ALA A 37 11.56 -10.76 2.84
N LYS A 38 10.26 -10.98 2.70
CA LYS A 38 9.43 -11.67 3.71
C LYS A 38 9.24 -13.11 3.28
N HIS A 39 9.63 -14.06 4.13
CA HIS A 39 9.31 -15.46 3.93
C HIS A 39 7.89 -15.77 4.42
N ALA A 40 7.14 -16.59 3.69
CA ALA A 40 5.77 -16.94 4.07
C ALA A 40 5.70 -17.74 5.38
N PHE A 41 6.76 -18.50 5.70
CA PHE A 41 6.79 -19.45 6.81
C PHE A 41 7.75 -19.06 7.94
N LEU A 42 8.69 -18.15 7.68
CA LEU A 42 9.67 -17.70 8.67
C LEU A 42 9.36 -16.25 9.05
N PRO A 43 9.41 -15.88 10.34
CA PRO A 43 9.24 -14.49 10.78
C PRO A 43 10.43 -13.59 10.42
N ALA A 44 11.35 -14.06 9.56
CA ALA A 44 12.48 -13.31 9.07
C ALA A 44 12.01 -12.29 8.02
N GLN A 45 12.16 -11.01 8.37
CA GLN A 45 11.99 -9.88 7.46
C GLN A 45 13.35 -9.22 7.27
N THR A 46 13.85 -9.24 6.03
CA THR A 46 15.10 -8.55 5.69
C THR A 46 14.77 -7.40 4.76
N PHE A 47 15.25 -6.20 5.06
CA PHE A 47 15.12 -5.07 4.15
C PHE A 47 16.03 -5.31 2.94
N VAL A 48 15.45 -5.40 1.74
CA VAL A 48 16.17 -5.64 0.48
C VAL A 48 16.01 -4.49 -0.51
N GLY A 49 15.28 -3.44 -0.14
CA GLY A 49 14.99 -2.30 -1.01
C GLY A 49 14.32 -2.76 -2.30
N LEU A 50 14.88 -2.40 -3.46
CA LEU A 50 14.34 -2.79 -4.76
C LEU A 50 14.77 -4.20 -5.22
N GLY A 51 15.40 -5.01 -4.36
CA GLY A 51 15.90 -6.34 -4.72
C GLY A 51 14.83 -7.27 -5.30
N ASN A 52 13.61 -7.25 -4.74
CA ASN A 52 12.49 -8.03 -5.24
C ASN A 52 12.10 -7.64 -6.68
N TYR A 53 12.09 -6.35 -7.00
CA TYR A 53 11.77 -5.86 -8.34
C TYR A 53 12.83 -6.26 -9.37
N ARG A 54 14.12 -6.21 -8.99
CA ARG A 54 15.21 -6.65 -9.86
C ARG A 54 15.12 -8.15 -10.13
N TYR A 55 14.81 -8.96 -9.11
CA TYR A 55 14.63 -10.40 -9.25
C TYR A 55 13.59 -10.74 -10.32
N PHE A 56 12.36 -10.20 -10.19
CA PHE A 56 11.30 -10.43 -11.18
C PHE A 56 11.61 -9.82 -12.55
N ALA A 57 12.28 -8.67 -12.61
CA ALA A 57 12.65 -8.06 -13.88
C ALA A 57 13.62 -8.92 -14.70
N THR A 58 14.49 -9.70 -14.05
CA THR A 58 15.45 -10.60 -14.70
C THR A 58 14.96 -12.03 -14.88
N ASP A 59 13.78 -12.36 -14.33
CA ASP A 59 13.23 -13.71 -14.37
C ASP A 59 12.45 -13.94 -15.68
N GLU A 60 13.02 -14.71 -16.60
CA GLU A 60 12.37 -15.03 -17.87
C GLU A 60 11.09 -15.85 -17.70
N GLU A 61 10.97 -16.65 -16.63
CA GLU A 61 9.78 -17.46 -16.38
C GLU A 61 8.59 -16.55 -16.02
N PHE A 62 8.84 -15.53 -15.21
CA PHE A 62 7.85 -14.51 -14.85
C PHE A 62 7.26 -13.78 -16.07
N TRP A 63 8.07 -13.50 -17.09
CA TRP A 63 7.61 -12.81 -18.31
C TRP A 63 6.94 -13.71 -19.35
N ARG A 64 7.05 -15.04 -19.19
CA ARG A 64 6.46 -16.02 -20.12
C ARG A 64 5.05 -16.48 -19.71
N SER A 65 4.58 -16.13 -18.51
CA SER A 65 3.22 -16.41 -18.00
C SER A 65 2.23 -15.29 -18.26
#